data_AF-A0A7L3N399-F1
#
_entry.id   AF-A0A7L3N399-F1
#
_cell.length_a   1.000
_cell.length_b   1.000
_cell.length_c   1.000
_cell.angle_alpha   90.00
_cell.angle_beta   90.00
_cell.angle_gamma   90.00
#
_symmetry.space_group_name_H-M   'P 1'
#
loop_
_entity.id
_entity.type
_entity.pdbx_description
1 polymer ?
#
loop_
_entity_poly.entity_id
_entity_poly.type
_entity_poly.pdbx_seq_one_letter_code
_entity_poly.pdbx_strand_id
1 'polypeptide(L)'
;FFTCLVILFACEVAAGIWGFVNKDQIAKDVKQFYDQAFQQALMADSESSNAKAVAKTFHETLNCCGPDTAVSVITPLWREDLCPKKELPDLCVSLLQSSSCHKKIDELFSGKLYLIGIAAIVVAVIMIFEMILSMVLCCGIRNSSVY
;
A
#
# COMPACT_ATOMS: atom_id res chain seq x y z
N PHE A 1 -19.88 15.65 -11.64
CA PHE A 1 -19.81 14.28 -11.10
C PHE A 1 -19.49 13.28 -12.20
N PHE A 2 -20.38 13.07 -13.19
CA PHE A 2 -20.15 12.15 -14.32
C PHE A 2 -18.81 12.36 -15.05
N THR A 3 -18.48 13.58 -15.46
CA THR A 3 -17.19 13.87 -16.15
C THR A 3 -15.97 13.56 -15.29
N CYS A 4 -16.04 13.83 -13.98
CA CYS A 4 -14.95 13.49 -13.06
C CYS A 4 -14.75 11.98 -12.97
N LEU A 5 -15.83 11.19 -12.91
CA LEU A 5 -15.75 9.72 -12.89
C LEU A 5 -15.13 9.15 -14.17
N VAL A 6 -15.49 9.70 -15.34
CA VAL A 6 -14.90 9.28 -16.62
C VAL A 6 -13.39 9.57 -16.66
N ILE A 7 -12.97 10.73 -16.14
CA ILE A 7 -11.54 11.09 -16.05
C ILE A 7 -10.81 10.15 -15.09
N LEU A 8 -11.38 9.87 -13.91
CA LEU A 8 -10.79 8.95 -12.94
C LEU A 8 -10.64 7.54 -13.51
N PHE A 9 -11.67 7.04 -14.22
CA PHE A 9 -11.62 5.74 -14.88
C PHE A 9 -10.53 5.67 -15.96
N ALA A 10 -10.38 6.72 -16.78
CA ALA A 10 -9.31 6.79 -17.77
C ALA A 10 -7.92 6.81 -17.12
N CYS A 11 -7.76 7.57 -16.03
CA CYS A 11 -6.52 7.59 -15.25
C CYS A 11 -6.21 6.24 -14.60
N GLU A 12 -7.21 5.55 -14.07
CA GLU A 12 -7.03 4.22 -13.47
C GLU A 12 -6.58 3.18 -14.49
N VAL A 13 -7.20 3.16 -15.68
CA VAL A 13 -6.79 2.27 -16.78
C VAL A 13 -5.36 2.59 -17.22
N ALA A 14 -5.03 3.88 -17.39
CA ALA A 14 -3.68 4.30 -17.76
C ALA A 14 -2.64 3.91 -16.70
N ALA A 15 -2.92 4.14 -15.42
CA ALA A 15 -2.06 3.78 -14.30
C ALA A 15 -1.91 2.26 -14.15
N GLY A 16 -2.99 1.51 -14.38
CA GLY A 16 -2.98 0.04 -14.36
C GLY A 16 -2.07 -0.54 -15.45
N ILE A 17 -2.21 -0.05 -16.70
CA ILE A 17 -1.35 -0.48 -17.81
C ILE A 17 0.11 -0.08 -17.54
N TRP A 18 0.35 1.17 -17.16
CA TRP A 18 1.70 1.66 -16.91
C TRP A 18 2.36 0.92 -15.75
N GLY A 19 1.63 0.67 -14.67
CA GLY A 19 2.14 -0.04 -13.50
C GLY A 19 2.36 -1.52 -13.73
N PHE A 20 1.56 -2.16 -14.60
CA PHE A 20 1.81 -3.53 -15.02
C PHE A 20 3.08 -3.65 -15.88
N VAL A 21 3.25 -2.73 -16.86
CA VAL A 21 4.42 -2.71 -17.74
C VAL A 21 5.71 -2.39 -16.96
N ASN A 22 5.64 -1.46 -16.01
CA ASN A 22 6.79 -0.99 -15.23
C ASN A 22 6.81 -1.53 -13.79
N LYS A 23 6.31 -2.75 -13.59
CA LYS A 23 6.17 -3.36 -12.25
C LYS A 23 7.46 -3.34 -11.44
N ASP A 24 8.61 -3.56 -12.08
CA ASP A 24 9.92 -3.63 -11.42
C ASP A 24 10.41 -2.23 -11.00
N GLN A 25 10.01 -1.18 -11.72
CA GLN A 25 10.28 0.20 -11.34
C GLN A 25 9.39 0.62 -10.17
N ILE A 26 8.09 0.30 -10.22
CA ILE A 26 7.16 0.58 -9.11
C ILE A 26 7.62 -0.14 -7.83
N ALA A 27 8.05 -1.40 -7.93
CA ALA A 27 8.57 -2.12 -6.79
C ALA A 27 9.77 -1.41 -6.13
N LYS A 28 10.67 -0.80 -6.93
CA LYS A 28 11.79 -0.01 -6.42
C LYS A 28 11.33 1.30 -5.77
N ASP A 29 10.39 2.00 -6.39
CA ASP A 29 9.87 3.26 -5.85
C ASP A 29 9.14 3.03 -4.52
N VAL A 30 8.39 1.93 -4.39
CA VAL A 30 7.71 1.54 -3.13
C VAL A 30 8.73 1.20 -2.04
N LYS A 31 9.83 0.51 -2.38
CA LYS A 31 10.93 0.25 -1.44
C LYS A 31 11.57 1.55 -0.95
N GLN A 32 11.89 2.46 -1.87
CA GLN A 32 12.46 3.77 -1.52
C GLN A 32 11.51 4.59 -0.63
N PHE A 33 10.21 4.56 -0.92
CA PHE A 33 9.21 5.21 -0.07
C PHE A 33 9.18 4.61 1.34
N TYR A 34 9.25 3.28 1.45
CA TYR A 34 9.33 2.60 2.73
C TYR A 34 10.61 2.95 3.50
N ASP A 35 11.77 2.97 2.83
CA ASP A 35 13.04 3.39 3.43
C ASP A 35 12.97 4.79 4.03
N GLN A 36 12.41 5.75 3.27
CA GLN A 36 12.25 7.12 3.71
C GLN A 36 11.30 7.21 4.91
N ALA A 37 10.14 6.54 4.85
CA ALA A 37 9.17 6.50 5.94
C ALA A 37 9.76 5.84 7.20
N PHE A 38 10.53 4.77 7.03
CA PHE A 38 11.16 4.05 8.13
C PHE A 38 12.30 4.85 8.76
N GLN A 39 13.15 5.50 7.96
CA GLN A 39 14.21 6.38 8.47
C GLN A 39 13.62 7.60 9.18
N GLN A 40 12.58 8.22 8.62
CA GLN A 40 11.87 9.31 9.28
C GLN A 40 11.21 8.84 10.57
N ALA A 41 10.65 7.62 10.58
CA ALA A 41 10.15 7.03 11.80
C ALA A 41 11.30 6.95 12.81
N LEU A 42 12.44 6.33 12.50
CA LEU A 42 13.61 6.15 13.38
C LEU A 42 14.22 7.44 13.94
N MET A 43 14.14 8.54 13.22
CA MET A 43 14.66 9.83 13.68
C MET A 43 13.63 10.67 14.47
N ALA A 44 12.35 10.29 14.40
CA ALA A 44 11.30 10.99 15.12
C ALA A 44 11.19 10.50 16.56
N ASP A 45 11.53 11.38 17.50
CA ASP A 45 11.54 11.08 18.94
C ASP A 45 10.17 11.28 19.62
N SER A 46 9.20 11.96 18.99
CA SER A 46 7.81 12.04 19.51
C SER A 46 6.78 12.75 18.60
N GLU A 47 7.17 13.59 17.63
CA GLU A 47 6.20 14.44 16.90
C GLU A 47 5.75 13.97 15.50
N SER A 48 6.41 13.00 14.86
CA SER A 48 5.94 12.48 13.55
C SER A 48 5.23 11.12 13.70
N SER A 49 4.02 11.16 14.27
CA SER A 49 3.13 10.00 14.38
C SER A 49 2.82 9.37 13.00
N ASN A 50 2.79 10.19 11.94
CA ASN A 50 2.45 9.77 10.58
C ASN A 50 3.48 8.79 9.99
N ALA A 51 4.78 9.06 10.14
CA ALA A 51 5.82 8.18 9.62
C ALA A 51 5.86 6.84 10.37
N LYS A 52 5.68 6.88 11.69
CA LYS A 52 5.53 5.68 12.54
C LYS A 52 4.29 4.86 12.16
N ALA A 53 3.17 5.52 11.86
CA ALA A 53 1.94 4.86 11.41
C ALA A 53 2.14 4.17 10.06
N VAL A 54 2.78 4.84 9.08
CA VAL A 54 3.11 4.25 7.78
C VAL A 54 4.04 3.05 7.94
N ALA A 55 5.15 3.19 8.67
CA ALA A 55 6.05 2.06 8.88
C ALA A 55 5.35 0.88 9.56
N LYS A 56 4.48 1.15 10.55
CA LYS A 56 3.71 0.12 11.26
C LYS A 56 2.69 -0.58 10.36
N THR A 57 1.96 0.14 9.52
CA THR A 57 1.01 -0.49 8.58
C THR A 57 1.72 -1.37 7.57
N PHE A 58 2.90 -0.96 7.09
CA PHE A 58 3.75 -1.83 6.27
C PHE A 58 4.14 -3.10 7.02
N HIS A 59 4.62 -2.98 8.26
CA HIS A 59 5.02 -4.14 9.06
C HIS A 59 3.87 -5.12 9.30
N GLU A 60 2.67 -4.61 9.62
CA GLU A 60 1.50 -5.43 9.92
C GLU A 60 0.90 -6.07 8.65
N THR A 61 0.88 -5.33 7.53
CA THR A 61 0.32 -5.80 6.25
C THR A 61 1.22 -6.84 5.56
N LEU A 62 2.53 -6.59 5.57
CA LEU A 62 3.52 -7.45 4.90
C LEU A 62 4.13 -8.49 5.86
N ASN A 63 3.82 -8.41 7.15
CA ASN A 63 4.40 -9.23 8.22
C ASN A 63 5.95 -9.24 8.14
N CYS A 64 6.52 -8.04 8.09
CA CYS A 64 7.95 -7.79 7.94
C CYS A 64 8.40 -6.71 8.93
N CYS A 65 9.70 -6.60 9.17
CA CYS A 65 10.27 -5.55 10.00
C CYS A 65 11.59 -5.07 9.41
N GLY A 66 11.70 -3.77 9.15
CA GLY A 66 12.91 -3.11 8.67
C GLY A 66 13.21 -3.33 7.17
N PRO A 67 14.00 -2.42 6.58
CA PRO A 67 14.30 -2.44 5.14
C PRO A 67 15.32 -3.50 4.77
N ASP A 68 16.38 -3.65 5.57
CA ASP A 68 17.43 -4.63 5.34
C ASP A 68 17.55 -5.60 6.51
N THR A 69 18.01 -6.81 6.22
CA THR A 69 18.27 -7.85 7.23
C THR A 69 19.19 -7.35 8.35
N ALA A 70 20.23 -6.57 8.03
CA ALA A 70 21.12 -6.01 9.05
C ALA A 70 20.41 -4.97 9.94
N VAL A 71 19.58 -4.12 9.32
CA VAL A 71 18.82 -3.06 10.02
C VAL A 71 17.71 -3.66 10.87
N SER A 72 17.05 -4.71 10.40
CA SER A 72 16.00 -5.44 11.13
C SER A 72 16.49 -6.07 12.44
N VAL A 73 17.78 -6.41 12.53
CA VAL A 73 18.41 -6.98 13.74
C VAL A 73 18.71 -5.90 14.78
N ILE A 74 19.13 -4.71 14.34
CA ILE A 74 19.47 -3.59 15.23
C ILE A 74 18.25 -2.75 15.62
N THR A 75 17.22 -2.65 14.79
CA THR A 75 16.00 -1.88 15.08
C THR A 75 15.32 -2.24 16.41
N PRO A 76 15.13 -3.52 16.79
CA PRO A 76 14.52 -3.86 18.09
C PRO A 76 15.40 -3.48 19.30
N LEU A 77 16.69 -3.22 19.10
CA LEU A 77 17.58 -2.69 20.15
C LEU A 77 17.42 -1.18 20.35
N TRP A 78 17.04 -0.45 19.29
CA TRP A 78 16.95 1.02 19.30
C TRP A 78 15.51 1.55 19.38
N ARG A 79 14.50 0.77 18.97
CA ARG A 79 13.10 1.16 19.07
C ARG A 79 12.10 0.00 19.05
N GLU A 80 11.68 -0.40 20.26
CA GLU A 80 10.69 -1.46 20.52
C GLU A 80 9.28 -1.14 20.01
N ASP A 81 8.98 0.15 19.86
CA ASP A 81 7.68 0.63 19.41
C ASP A 81 7.37 0.34 17.93
N LEU A 82 8.41 0.16 17.10
CA LEU A 82 8.27 -0.02 15.65
C LEU A 82 8.18 -1.49 15.25
N CYS A 83 8.87 -2.35 16.00
CA CYS A 83 8.84 -3.80 15.82
C CYS A 83 8.82 -4.47 17.19
N PRO A 84 8.00 -5.52 17.38
CA PRO A 84 7.83 -6.15 18.67
C PRO A 84 9.15 -6.73 19.18
N LYS A 85 9.52 -6.43 20.43
CA LYS A 85 10.52 -7.23 21.16
C LYS A 85 9.95 -8.64 21.33
N LYS A 86 10.63 -9.63 20.76
CA LYS A 86 10.48 -11.03 21.17
C LYS A 86 11.78 -11.47 21.82
N GLU A 87 11.63 -12.27 22.88
CA GLU A 87 12.74 -12.71 23.72
C GLU A 87 13.86 -13.34 22.87
N LEU A 88 15.10 -13.20 23.36
CA LEU A 88 16.35 -13.54 22.67
C LEU A 88 16.41 -14.92 21.94
N PRO A 89 15.70 -15.98 22.36
CA PRO A 89 15.63 -17.24 21.60
C PRO A 89 14.68 -17.19 20.38
N ASP A 90 13.63 -16.39 20.44
CA ASP A 90 12.60 -16.20 19.40
C ASP A 90 12.96 -15.09 18.40
N LEU A 91 13.90 -14.22 18.77
CA LEU A 91 14.42 -13.15 17.92
C LEU A 91 15.07 -13.72 16.65
N CYS A 92 15.91 -14.76 16.77
CA CYS A 92 16.53 -15.44 15.62
C CYS A 92 15.49 -16.18 14.76
N VAL A 93 14.51 -16.83 15.36
CA VAL A 93 13.49 -17.62 14.64
C VAL A 93 12.53 -16.69 13.89
N SER A 94 12.06 -15.62 14.52
CA SER A 94 11.20 -14.63 13.87
C SER A 94 11.96 -13.73 12.90
N LEU A 95 13.27 -13.48 13.05
CA LEU A 95 14.08 -12.77 12.03
C LEU A 95 14.49 -13.66 10.86
N LEU A 96 14.63 -14.98 11.08
CA LEU A 96 14.74 -15.97 10.00
C LEU A 96 13.41 -16.16 9.27
N GLN A 97 12.28 -15.93 9.95
CA GLN A 97 10.93 -16.07 9.39
C GLN A 97 10.37 -14.74 8.84
N SER A 98 10.78 -13.59 9.37
CA SER A 98 10.45 -12.26 8.88
C SER A 98 11.47 -11.88 7.81
N SER A 99 11.14 -12.18 6.56
CA SER A 99 11.84 -11.63 5.41
C SER A 99 11.87 -10.10 5.51
N SER A 100 13.00 -9.47 5.16
CA SER A 100 13.09 -8.00 5.06
C SER A 100 11.93 -7.44 4.24
N CYS A 101 11.43 -6.25 4.60
CA CYS A 101 10.29 -5.66 3.90
C CYS A 101 10.58 -5.46 2.40
N HIS A 102 11.84 -5.21 2.01
CA HIS A 102 12.24 -5.18 0.60
C HIS A 102 11.99 -6.50 -0.13
N LYS A 103 12.32 -7.64 0.50
CA LYS A 103 12.04 -8.96 -0.09
C LYS A 103 10.55 -9.22 -0.20
N LYS A 104 9.77 -8.82 0.81
CA LYS A 104 8.32 -9.00 0.79
C LYS A 104 7.65 -8.12 -0.28
N ILE A 105 8.15 -6.90 -0.47
CA ILE A 105 7.71 -6.00 -1.55
C ILE A 105 8.03 -6.62 -2.92
N ASP A 106 9.25 -7.14 -3.13
CA ASP A 106 9.58 -7.87 -4.38
C ASP A 106 8.66 -9.07 -4.60
N GLU A 107 8.38 -9.84 -3.54
CA GLU A 107 7.51 -11.01 -3.61
C GLU A 107 6.06 -10.62 -3.95
N LEU A 108 5.57 -9.48 -3.45
CA LEU A 108 4.26 -8.94 -3.82
C LEU A 108 4.18 -8.59 -5.30
N PHE A 109 5.17 -7.86 -5.83
CA PHE A 109 5.18 -7.42 -7.22
C PHE A 109 5.63 -8.50 -8.22
N SER A 110 6.34 -9.54 -7.79
CA SER A 110 6.81 -10.61 -8.68
C SER A 110 5.96 -11.87 -8.61
N GLY A 111 5.56 -12.29 -7.41
CA GLY A 111 4.86 -13.56 -7.19
C GLY A 111 3.37 -13.41 -6.87
N LYS A 112 2.93 -12.24 -6.38
CA LYS A 112 1.55 -12.01 -5.92
C LYS A 112 0.85 -10.85 -6.64
N LEU A 113 1.32 -10.45 -7.82
CA LEU A 113 0.74 -9.33 -8.57
C LEU A 113 -0.76 -9.54 -8.87
N TYR A 114 -1.20 -10.80 -8.95
CA TYR A 114 -2.61 -11.17 -9.05
C TYR A 114 -3.49 -10.62 -7.90
N LEU A 115 -2.99 -10.52 -6.66
CA LEU A 115 -3.76 -9.93 -5.55
C LEU A 115 -4.05 -8.44 -5.78
N ILE A 116 -3.04 -7.70 -6.25
CA ILE A 116 -3.18 -6.27 -6.60
C ILE A 116 -4.09 -6.12 -7.82
N GLY A 117 -3.98 -7.02 -8.80
CA GLY A 117 -4.86 -7.06 -9.96
C GLY A 117 -6.33 -7.27 -9.59
N ILE A 118 -6.65 -8.22 -8.70
CA ILE A 118 -8.01 -8.43 -8.21
C ILE A 118 -8.55 -7.16 -7.54
N ALA A 119 -7.75 -6.54 -6.66
CA ALA A 119 -8.16 -5.33 -5.97
C ALA A 119 -8.48 -4.19 -6.96
N ALA A 120 -7.65 -4.00 -8.00
CA ALA A 120 -7.89 -3.01 -9.05
C ALA A 120 -9.16 -3.32 -9.86
N ILE A 121 -9.44 -4.59 -10.17
CA ILE A 121 -10.67 -4.98 -10.87
C ILE A 121 -11.92 -4.64 -10.04
N VAL A 122 -11.89 -4.87 -8.73
CA VAL A 122 -13.02 -4.54 -7.84
C VAL A 122 -13.31 -3.04 -7.86
N VAL A 123 -12.26 -2.20 -7.79
CA VAL A 123 -12.40 -0.74 -7.85
C VAL A 123 -12.99 -0.30 -9.19
N ALA A 124 -12.48 -0.83 -10.31
CA ALA A 124 -13.00 -0.55 -11.65
C ALA A 124 -14.50 -0.90 -11.80
N VAL A 125 -14.93 -2.05 -11.25
CA VAL A 125 -16.34 -2.46 -11.28
C VAL A 125 -17.22 -1.49 -10.49
N ILE A 126 -16.79 -1.08 -9.30
CA ILE A 126 -17.53 -0.09 -8.48
C ILE A 126 -17.67 1.23 -9.25
N MET A 127 -16.60 1.73 -9.88
CA MET A 127 -16.66 2.96 -10.67
C MET A 127 -17.65 2.88 -11.84
N ILE A 128 -17.74 1.73 -12.52
CA ILE A 128 -18.72 1.54 -13.60
C ILE A 128 -20.15 1.61 -13.06
N PHE A 129 -20.44 0.98 -11.93
CA PHE A 129 -21.75 1.09 -11.29
C PHE A 129 -22.07 2.53 -10.90
N GLU A 130 -21.12 3.28 -10.35
CA GLU A 130 -21.29 4.69 -10.01
C GLU A 130 -21.58 5.55 -11.26
N MET A 131 -20.92 5.28 -12.39
CA MET A 131 -21.19 5.97 -13.65
C MET A 131 -22.63 5.72 -14.15
N ILE A 132 -23.11 4.47 -14.08
CA ILE A 132 -24.47 4.11 -14.50
C ILE A 132 -25.51 4.77 -13.59
N LEU A 133 -25.33 4.66 -12.26
CA LEU A 133 -26.25 5.25 -11.28
C LEU A 133 -26.30 6.78 -11.41
N SER A 134 -25.18 7.43 -11.70
CA SER A 134 -25.13 8.87 -11.94
C SER A 134 -26.02 9.29 -13.12
N MET A 135 -25.95 8.56 -14.24
CA MET A 135 -26.77 8.86 -15.42
C MET A 135 -28.25 8.60 -15.16
N VAL A 136 -28.57 7.49 -14.47
CA VAL A 136 -29.95 7.16 -14.08
C VAL A 136 -30.52 8.21 -13.13
N LEU A 137 -29.75 8.66 -12.13
CA LEU A 137 -30.18 9.68 -11.18
C LEU A 137 -30.43 11.03 -11.86
N CYS A 138 -29.54 11.47 -12.76
CA CYS A 138 -29.74 12.69 -13.53
C CYS A 138 -31.02 12.62 -14.40
N CYS A 139 -31.27 11.46 -15.03
CA CYS A 139 -32.51 11.24 -15.78
C CYS A 139 -33.75 11.23 -14.87
N GLY A 140 -33.66 10.61 -13.69
CA GLY A 140 -34.73 10.57 -12.70
C GLY A 140 -35.12 11.96 -12.18
N ILE A 141 -34.14 12.76 -11.76
CA ILE A 141 -34.37 14.13 -11.25
C ILE A 141 -34.97 15.05 -12.32
N ARG A 142 -34.46 14.96 -13.55
CA ARG A 142 -34.99 15.73 -14.68
C ARG A 142 -36.44 15.37 -14.99
N ASN A 143 -36.81 14.10 -14.84
CA ASN A 143 -38.17 13.64 -15.09
C ASN A 143 -39.14 14.04 -13.95
N SER A 144 -38.66 14.17 -12.71
CA SER A 144 -39.50 14.54 -11.56
C SER A 144 -39.82 16.04 -11.45
N SER A 145 -39.11 16.92 -12.16
CA SER A 145 -39.33 18.37 -12.07
C SER A 145 -40.47 18.91 -12.96
N VAL A 146 -41.25 18.03 -13.60
CA VAL A 146 -42.35 18.39 -14.52
C VAL A 146 -43.74 18.22 -13.87
N TYR A 147 -43.85 18.34 -12.55
CA TYR A 147 -45.12 18.51 -11.82
C TYR A 147 -45.01 19.63 -10.79
#